data_AF-A0A4V4HB48-F1
#
_entry.id   AF-A0A4V4HB48-F1
#
_cell.length_a   1.000
_cell.length_b   1.000
_cell.length_c   1.000
_cell.angle_alpha   90.00
_cell.angle_beta   90.00
_cell.angle_gamma   90.00
#
_symmetry.space_group_name_H-M   'P 1'
#
loop_
_entity.id
_entity.type
_entity.pdbx_description
1 polymer ?
#
loop_
_entity_poly.entity_id
_entity_poly.type
_entity_poly.pdbx_seq_one_letter_code
_entity_poly.pdbx_strand_id
1 'polypeptide(L)'
;WADPAKRVVMDRYFKICRAREEIQRLNVEIRRVATYLCDEEAYLLQKEKELAITDPDLAHQIRIHRHRRGRFNEAHWRQLQETANLPGFSGTLKPG
;
A
#
# COMPACT_ATOMS: atom_id res chain seq x y z
N TRP A 1 15.70 -36.10 10.09
CA TRP A 1 15.80 -35.01 11.08
C TRP A 1 17.21 -34.77 11.63
N ALA A 2 18.10 -35.78 11.68
CA ALA A 2 19.43 -35.64 12.29
C ALA A 2 20.54 -35.05 11.39
N ASP A 3 20.40 -35.09 10.06
CA ASP A 3 21.44 -34.59 9.14
C ASP A 3 21.34 -33.06 8.93
N PRO A 4 22.33 -32.27 9.39
CA PRO A 4 22.32 -30.81 9.26
C PRO A 4 22.33 -30.33 7.81
N ALA A 5 23.05 -31.01 6.92
CA ALA A 5 23.17 -30.59 5.51
C ALA A 5 21.82 -30.72 4.80
N LYS A 6 21.10 -31.82 5.04
CA LYS A 6 19.76 -32.03 4.48
C LYS A 6 18.75 -31.00 5.01
N ARG A 7 18.85 -30.58 6.29
CA ARG A 7 17.99 -29.53 6.86
C ARG A 7 18.20 -28.19 6.16
N VAL A 8 19.45 -27.77 5.96
CA VAL A 8 19.76 -26.48 5.31
C VAL A 8 19.20 -26.44 3.88
N VAL A 9 19.31 -27.54 3.14
CA VAL A 9 18.74 -27.65 1.79
C VAL A 9 17.21 -27.55 1.82
N MET A 10 16.56 -28.25 2.74
CA MET A 10 15.09 -28.20 2.90
C MET A 10 14.60 -26.81 3.32
N ASP A 11 15.27 -26.15 4.26
CA ASP A 11 14.93 -24.79 4.67
C ASP A 11 15.04 -23.81 3.50
N ARG A 12 16.09 -23.93 2.68
CA ARG A 12 16.25 -23.09 1.49
C ARG A 12 15.15 -23.35 0.48
N TYR A 13 14.79 -24.61 0.24
CA TYR A 13 13.70 -24.99 -0.64
C TYR A 13 12.36 -24.36 -0.19
N PHE A 14 12.00 -24.53 1.08
CA PHE A 14 10.75 -23.97 1.60
C PHE A 14 10.76 -22.44 1.64
N LYS A 15 11.90 -21.79 1.90
CA LYS A 15 12.02 -20.33 1.77
C LYS A 15 11.70 -19.86 0.34
N ILE A 16 12.16 -20.58 -0.68
CA ILE A 16 11.85 -20.26 -2.07
C ILE A 16 10.34 -20.47 -2.35
N CYS A 17 9.75 -21.56 -1.86
CA CYS A 17 8.31 -21.78 -2.00
C CYS A 17 7.49 -20.66 -1.35
N ARG A 18 7.82 -20.29 -0.11
CA ARG A 18 7.15 -19.20 0.61
C ARG A 18 7.34 -17.85 -0.06
N ALA A 19 8.52 -17.56 -0.61
CA ALA A 19 8.74 -16.32 -1.35
C ALA A 19 7.81 -16.21 -2.58
N ARG A 20 7.53 -17.31 -3.27
CA ARG A 20 6.61 -17.33 -4.42
C ARG A 20 5.16 -17.09 -4.00
N GLU A 21 4.72 -17.68 -2.88
CA GLU A 21 3.41 -17.42 -2.30
C GLU A 21 3.28 -15.95 -1.88
N GLU A 22 4.31 -15.41 -1.23
CA GLU A 22 4.30 -14.04 -0.72
C GLU A 22 4.23 -13.01 -1.86
N ILE A 23 4.87 -13.27 -3.01
CA ILE A 23 4.71 -12.41 -4.21
C ILE A 23 3.24 -12.29 -4.62
N GLN A 24 2.49 -13.41 -4.64
CA GLN A 24 1.08 -13.39 -5.00
C GLN A 24 0.24 -12.62 -3.98
N ARG A 25 0.52 -12.80 -2.69
CA ARG A 25 -0.14 -12.07 -1.62
C ARG A 25 0.15 -10.57 -1.69
N LEU A 26 1.40 -10.19 -1.90
CA LEU A 26 1.82 -8.80 -2.00
C LEU A 26 1.12 -8.09 -3.16
N ASN A 27 0.89 -8.74 -4.31
CA ASN A 27 0.11 -8.14 -5.40
C ASN A 27 -1.30 -7.72 -4.97
N VAL A 28 -1.95 -8.47 -4.07
CA VAL A 28 -3.26 -8.12 -3.52
C VAL A 28 -3.15 -6.96 -2.54
N GLU A 29 -2.17 -7.00 -1.64
CA GLU A 29 -1.98 -5.94 -0.64
C GLU A 29 -1.56 -4.61 -1.29
N ILE A 30 -0.70 -4.63 -2.31
CA ILE A 30 -0.32 -3.46 -3.11
C ILE A 30 -1.56 -2.78 -3.68
N ARG A 31 -2.49 -3.55 -4.25
CA ARG A 31 -3.74 -3.00 -4.77
C ARG A 31 -4.60 -2.40 -3.65
N ARG A 32 -4.71 -3.07 -2.50
CA ARG A 32 -5.48 -2.56 -1.35
C ARG A 32 -4.92 -1.25 -0.81
N VAL A 33 -3.59 -1.14 -0.73
CA VAL A 33 -2.94 0.11 -0.32
C VAL A 33 -3.24 1.21 -1.34
N ALA A 34 -3.13 0.93 -2.65
CA ALA A 34 -3.48 1.89 -3.69
C ALA A 34 -4.95 2.35 -3.60
N THR A 35 -5.90 1.44 -3.38
CA THR A 35 -7.31 1.77 -3.15
C THR A 35 -7.46 2.66 -1.91
N TYR A 36 -6.89 2.27 -0.77
CA TYR A 36 -6.98 3.04 0.47
C TYR A 36 -6.43 4.47 0.32
N LEU A 37 -5.30 4.64 -0.37
CA LEU A 37 -4.71 5.96 -0.61
C LEU A 37 -5.59 6.86 -1.49
N CYS A 38 -6.27 6.28 -2.49
CA CYS A 38 -7.25 7.01 -3.31
C CYS A 38 -8.50 7.38 -2.51
N ASP A 39 -9.07 6.41 -1.79
CA ASP A 39 -10.31 6.59 -1.05
C ASP A 39 -10.15 7.59 0.09
N GLU A 40 -9.02 7.56 0.80
CA GLU A 40 -8.76 8.49 1.88
C GLU A 40 -8.62 9.93 1.37
N GLU A 41 -7.87 10.16 0.27
CA GLU A 41 -7.73 11.48 -0.32
C GLU A 41 -9.09 12.04 -0.75
N ALA A 42 -9.92 11.21 -1.40
CA ALA A 42 -11.26 11.58 -1.82
C ALA A 42 -12.19 11.87 -0.62
N TYR A 43 -12.15 11.03 0.40
CA TYR A 43 -12.94 11.18 1.62
C TYR A 43 -12.59 12.47 2.37
N LEU A 44 -11.29 12.74 2.58
CA LEU A 44 -10.85 13.95 3.27
C LEU A 44 -11.23 15.21 2.49
N LEU A 45 -11.08 15.19 1.16
CA LEU A 45 -11.48 16.32 0.31
C LEU A 45 -13.00 16.56 0.36
N GLN A 46 -13.80 15.49 0.34
CA GLN A 46 -15.24 15.59 0.46
C GLN A 46 -15.65 16.16 1.82
N LYS A 47 -15.08 15.64 2.91
CA LYS A 47 -15.39 16.11 4.27
C LYS A 47 -14.95 17.55 4.52
N GLU A 48 -13.81 17.96 3.97
CA GLU A 48 -13.38 19.37 3.98
C GLU A 48 -14.45 20.27 3.35
N LYS A 49 -14.99 19.91 2.18
CA LYS A 49 -16.02 20.70 1.48
C LYS A 49 -17.37 20.70 2.19
N GLU A 50 -17.80 19.55 2.71
CA GLU A 50 -19.06 19.42 3.43
C GLU A 50 -19.05 20.28 4.71
N LEU A 51 -17.94 20.24 5.45
CA LEU A 51 -17.83 20.95 6.72
C LEU A 51 -17.49 22.42 6.55
N ALA A 52 -16.94 22.86 5.42
CA ALA A 52 -16.66 24.27 5.16
C ALA A 52 -17.89 25.18 5.30
N ILE A 53 -19.11 24.64 5.10
CA ILE A 53 -20.37 25.36 5.22
C ILE A 53 -20.86 25.41 6.68
N THR A 54 -20.69 24.31 7.41
CA THR A 54 -21.29 24.13 8.75
C THR A 54 -20.34 24.46 9.89
N ASP A 55 -19.05 24.14 9.72
CA ASP A 55 -17.97 24.33 10.69
C ASP A 55 -16.64 24.61 9.95
N PRO A 56 -16.37 25.89 9.63
CA PRO A 56 -15.16 26.30 8.91
C PRO A 56 -13.86 25.99 9.66
N ASP A 57 -13.88 26.00 11.00
CA ASP A 57 -12.69 25.75 11.83
C ASP A 57 -12.30 24.27 11.74
N LEU A 58 -13.28 23.37 11.83
CA LEU A 58 -13.04 21.95 11.64
C LEU A 58 -12.60 21.62 10.20
N ALA A 59 -13.22 22.26 9.21
CA ALA A 59 -12.80 22.12 7.80
C ALA A 59 -11.34 22.55 7.61
N HIS A 60 -10.91 23.62 8.26
CA HIS A 60 -9.52 24.06 8.24
C HIS A 60 -8.56 23.01 8.83
N GLN A 61 -8.93 22.37 9.95
CA GLN A 61 -8.13 21.29 10.54
C GLN A 61 -8.04 20.08 9.62
N ILE A 62 -9.15 19.69 8.98
CA ILE A 62 -9.18 18.60 7.99
C ILE A 62 -8.26 18.93 6.81
N ARG A 63 -8.30 20.17 6.31
CA ARG A 63 -7.40 20.62 5.24
C ARG A 63 -5.93 20.49 5.63
N ILE A 64 -5.55 20.94 6.83
CA ILE A 64 -4.18 20.80 7.33
C ILE A 64 -3.80 19.32 7.41
N HIS A 65 -4.68 18.48 7.95
CA HIS A 65 -4.45 17.03 8.05
C HIS A 65 -4.27 16.38 6.67
N ARG A 66 -5.15 16.69 5.72
CA ARG A 66 -5.08 16.22 4.32
C ARG A 66 -3.77 16.62 3.66
N HIS A 67 -3.33 17.87 3.79
CA HIS A 67 -2.04 18.29 3.24
C HIS A 67 -0.85 17.56 3.88
N ARG A 68 -0.89 17.30 5.19
CA ARG A 68 0.16 16.50 5.86
C ARG A 68 0.19 15.07 5.33
N ARG A 69 -0.98 14.42 5.20
CA ARG A 69 -1.11 13.07 4.61
C ARG A 69 -0.66 13.03 3.15
N GLY A 70 -1.06 14.00 2.34
CA GLY A 70 -0.73 14.08 0.91
C GLY A 70 0.77 14.06 0.63
N ARG A 71 1.58 14.69 1.50
CA ARG A 71 3.05 14.62 1.40
C ARG A 71 3.60 13.19 1.52
N PHE A 72 3.01 12.39 2.39
CA PHE A 72 3.37 10.98 2.50
C PHE A 72 2.73 10.17 1.37
N ASN A 73 1.51 10.50 0.97
CA ASN A 73 0.80 9.83 -0.11
C ASN A 73 1.65 9.80 -1.40
N GLU A 74 2.29 10.91 -1.75
CA GLU A 74 3.18 10.99 -2.92
C GLU A 74 4.37 10.00 -2.82
N ALA A 75 5.00 9.88 -1.65
CA ALA A 75 6.08 8.94 -1.43
C ALA A 75 5.62 7.48 -1.56
N HIS A 76 4.44 7.16 -1.01
CA HIS A 76 3.85 5.82 -1.15
C HIS A 76 3.52 5.51 -2.61
N TRP A 77 2.94 6.45 -3.36
CA TRP A 77 2.67 6.28 -4.79
C TRP A 77 3.94 6.03 -5.60
N ARG A 78 5.02 6.75 -5.31
CA ARG A 78 6.31 6.52 -5.96
C ARG A 78 6.82 5.10 -5.70
N GLN A 79 6.78 4.65 -4.45
CA GLN A 79 7.20 3.29 -4.11
C GLN A 79 6.31 2.21 -4.74
N LEU A 80 4.99 2.43 -4.82
CA LEU A 80 4.07 1.53 -5.50
C LEU A 80 4.37 1.44 -7.00
N GLN A 81 4.67 2.57 -7.65
CA GLN A 81 5.07 2.63 -9.06
C GLN A 81 6.40 1.91 -9.30
N GLU A 82 7.42 2.14 -8.46
CA GLU A 82 8.69 1.42 -8.51
C GLU A 82 8.49 -0.08 -8.38
N THR A 83 7.63 -0.50 -7.45
CA THR A 83 7.28 -1.91 -7.25
C THR A 83 6.58 -2.51 -8.48
N ALA A 84 5.66 -1.76 -9.10
CA ALA A 84 4.98 -2.20 -10.31
C ALA A 84 5.90 -2.31 -11.53
N ASN A 85 7.02 -1.60 -11.54
CA ASN A 85 8.04 -1.68 -12.58
C ASN A 85 9.03 -2.84 -12.39
N LEU A 86 8.98 -3.55 -11.25
CA LEU A 86 9.87 -4.68 -11.02
C LEU A 86 9.56 -5.85 -11.98
N PRO A 87 10.60 -6.55 -12.49
CA PRO A 87 10.40 -7.74 -13.31
C PRO A 87 9.70 -8.83 -12.50
N GLY A 88 8.58 -9.33 -13.01
CA GLY A 88 7.77 -10.36 -12.35
C GLY A 88 6.58 -9.83 -11.54
N PHE A 89 6.37 -8.51 -11.50
CA PHE A 89 5.11 -7.96 -11.00
C PHE A 89 3.95 -8.34 -11.93
N SER A 90 2.89 -8.88 -11.35
CA SER A 90 1.67 -9.30 -12.07
C SER A 90 0.38 -8.71 -11.46
N GLY A 91 0.53 -7.83 -10.47
CA GLY A 91 -0.58 -7.13 -9.83
C GLY A 91 -1.07 -5.92 -10.63
N THR A 92 -1.90 -5.09 -9.97
CA THR A 92 -2.39 -3.84 -10.53
C THR A 92 -2.38 -2.74 -9.47
N LEU A 93 -2.02 -1.53 -9.88
CA LEU A 93 -2.12 -0.32 -9.05
C LEU A 93 -3.46 0.38 -9.21
N LYS A 94 -4.33 -0.10 -10.12
CA LYS A 94 -5.66 0.49 -10.29
C LYS A 94 -6.47 0.24 -9.01
N PRO A 95 -7.02 1.31 -8.39
CA PRO A 95 -7.98 1.17 -7.31
C PRO A 95 -9.10 0.21 -7.74
N GLY A 96 -9.42 -0.72 -6.86
CA GLY A 96 -10.45 -1.74 -7.04
C GLY A 96 -11.73 -1.44 -6.30
#